data_AF-A0A3B9YPW2-F1
#
_entry.id   AF-A0A3B9YPW2-F1
#
_cell.length_a   1.000
_cell.length_b   1.000
_cell.length_c   1.000
_cell.angle_alpha   90.00
_cell.angle_beta   90.00
_cell.angle_gamma   90.00
#
_symmetry.space_group_name_H-M   'P 1'
#
loop_
_entity.id
_entity.type
_entity.pdbx_description
1 polymer ?
#
loop_
_entity_poly.entity_id
_entity_poly.type
_entity_poly.pdbx_seq_one_letter_code
_entity_poly.pdbx_strand_id
1 'polypeptide(L)'
;MMDIEKLSQRELNELKRRIDQRLRRVEGDGRRTLVERLADAKSVELVVFAVKGQAIRCRTLDQGEPVTFRPGAGVRSEAEAHILTVRPRKAWVYGRTTYLSGHVLGMRLDVATLRLAPLKLLDEWTWEPREEGWGEDDGPVMECLKPVIAAGPRPSFEMEQILPGLDPDDPDSDPIGQAVGLYEAGDVSQSFKVLHQCLEEDLRVLDAHAHLGNWVFGDPPRDWQAKLAQRHYAAGVAIGELSLGCDFKGVLPWNRIDNRPFLRCLHGLGLSHWAQGDFEAAGKIFERMLWLNPNDNQGARFCLLEVEARTSYRKSKS
;
A
#
# COMPACT_ATOMS: atom_id res chain seq x y z
N MET A 1 -45.87 -21.34 26.39
CA MET A 1 -44.84 -20.29 26.54
C MET A 1 -43.52 -21.01 26.76
N MET A 2 -42.56 -20.89 25.85
CA MET A 2 -41.27 -21.57 25.98
C MET A 2 -40.43 -20.80 27.01
N ASP A 3 -39.96 -21.50 28.04
CA ASP A 3 -39.21 -20.92 29.16
C ASP A 3 -37.76 -20.64 28.71
N ILE A 4 -37.50 -19.44 28.20
CA ILE A 4 -36.27 -19.07 27.49
C ILE A 4 -35.02 -19.26 28.37
N GLU A 5 -35.17 -19.17 29.70
CA GLU A 5 -34.08 -19.29 30.67
C GLU A 5 -33.55 -20.73 30.83
N LYS A 6 -34.22 -21.74 30.27
CA LYS A 6 -33.78 -23.15 30.33
C LYS A 6 -33.13 -23.66 29.05
N LEU A 7 -32.96 -22.81 28.04
CA LEU A 7 -32.39 -23.21 26.75
C LEU A 7 -30.88 -23.33 26.84
N SER A 8 -30.34 -24.45 26.36
CA SER A 8 -28.90 -24.58 26.15
C SER A 8 -28.42 -23.57 25.10
N GLN A 9 -27.13 -23.22 25.15
CA GLN A 9 -26.52 -22.29 24.19
C GLN A 9 -26.74 -22.71 22.72
N ARG A 10 -26.83 -24.03 22.47
CA ARG A 10 -27.08 -24.60 21.14
C ARG A 10 -28.52 -24.33 20.68
N GLU A 11 -29.50 -24.53 21.55
CA GLU A 11 -30.92 -24.27 21.27
C GLU A 11 -31.20 -22.78 21.11
N LEU A 12 -30.50 -21.93 21.88
CA LEU A 12 -30.56 -20.48 21.74
C LEU A 12 -30.05 -20.02 20.37
N ASN A 13 -28.95 -20.62 19.89
CA ASN A 13 -28.38 -20.33 18.56
C ASN A 13 -29.29 -20.81 17.43
N GLU A 14 -29.97 -21.94 17.61
CA GLU A 14 -30.92 -22.49 16.65
C GLU A 14 -32.20 -21.65 16.57
N LEU A 15 -32.69 -21.16 17.73
CA LEU A 15 -33.83 -20.25 17.80
C LEU A 15 -33.52 -18.91 17.12
N LYS A 16 -32.32 -18.35 17.34
CA LYS A 16 -31.85 -17.14 16.64
C LYS A 16 -31.84 -17.33 15.12
N ARG A 17 -31.31 -18.45 14.61
CA ARG A 17 -31.34 -18.76 13.16
C ARG A 17 -32.77 -18.82 12.61
N ARG A 18 -33.71 -19.42 13.35
CA ARG A 18 -35.12 -19.52 12.91
C ARG A 18 -35.83 -18.18 12.90
N ILE A 19 -35.55 -17.32 13.89
CA ILE A 19 -36.11 -15.96 13.96
C ILE A 19 -35.55 -15.09 12.83
N ASP A 20 -34.24 -15.12 12.59
CA ASP A 20 -33.61 -14.40 11.47
C ASP A 20 -34.16 -14.86 10.11
N GLN A 21 -34.35 -16.17 9.91
CA GLN A 21 -34.98 -16.70 8.69
C GLN A 21 -36.43 -16.26 8.52
N ARG A 22 -37.18 -16.08 9.62
CA ARG A 22 -38.57 -15.60 9.59
C ARG A 22 -38.63 -14.11 9.31
N LEU A 23 -37.77 -13.30 9.94
CA LEU A 23 -37.66 -11.87 9.67
C LEU A 23 -37.30 -11.61 8.20
N ARG A 24 -36.32 -12.35 7.65
CA ARG A 24 -35.96 -12.28 6.22
C ARG A 24 -37.11 -12.63 5.27
N ARG A 25 -37.98 -13.56 5.64
CA ARG A 25 -39.18 -13.89 4.84
C ARG A 25 -40.26 -12.81 4.90
N VAL A 26 -40.31 -12.05 5.99
CA VAL A 26 -41.28 -10.97 6.19
C VAL A 26 -40.81 -9.67 5.55
N GLU A 27 -39.50 -9.42 5.47
CA GLU A 27 -38.93 -8.17 4.96
C GLU A 27 -38.84 -8.05 3.43
N GLY A 28 -39.17 -9.09 2.66
CA GLY A 28 -39.44 -8.92 1.22
C GLY A 28 -38.33 -8.30 0.37
N ASP A 29 -37.06 -8.44 0.73
CA ASP A 29 -35.94 -8.13 -0.16
C ASP A 29 -35.39 -9.44 -0.74
N GLY A 30 -35.63 -9.68 -2.02
CA GLY A 30 -35.09 -10.83 -2.76
C GLY A 30 -33.56 -10.82 -2.89
N ARG A 31 -32.85 -9.86 -2.28
CA ARG A 31 -31.40 -9.83 -2.20
C ARG A 31 -30.89 -10.86 -1.18
N ARG A 32 -30.16 -11.85 -1.72
CA ARG A 32 -29.31 -12.74 -0.92
C ARG A 32 -28.40 -11.92 -0.03
N THR A 33 -28.33 -12.29 1.25
CA THR A 33 -27.42 -11.66 2.21
C THR A 33 -25.97 -11.82 1.73
N LEU A 34 -25.07 -10.92 2.17
CA LEU A 34 -23.65 -10.99 1.82
C LEU A 34 -23.07 -12.39 2.12
N VAL A 35 -23.40 -13.00 3.26
CA VAL A 35 -22.95 -14.35 3.61
C VAL A 35 -23.44 -15.40 2.62
N GLU A 36 -24.69 -15.34 2.18
CA GLU A 36 -25.24 -16.28 1.19
C GLU A 36 -24.56 -16.10 -0.16
N ARG A 37 -24.33 -14.84 -0.58
CA ARG A 37 -23.60 -14.55 -1.82
C ARG A 37 -22.16 -15.07 -1.78
N LEU A 38 -21.45 -14.82 -0.69
CA LEU A 38 -20.08 -15.29 -0.50
C LEU A 38 -19.98 -16.81 -0.40
N ALA A 39 -20.94 -17.48 0.24
CA ALA A 39 -20.94 -18.94 0.40
C ALA A 39 -21.21 -19.67 -0.92
N ASP A 40 -22.09 -19.12 -1.77
CA ASP A 40 -22.46 -19.72 -3.06
C ASP A 40 -21.50 -19.33 -4.21
N ALA A 41 -20.67 -18.32 -4.01
CA ALA A 41 -19.76 -17.83 -5.05
C ALA A 41 -18.65 -18.85 -5.36
N LYS A 42 -18.42 -19.10 -6.66
CA LYS A 42 -17.27 -19.89 -7.14
C LYS A 42 -15.94 -19.19 -6.84
N SER A 43 -15.93 -17.87 -6.97
CA SER A 43 -14.80 -16.99 -6.66
C SER A 43 -15.32 -15.61 -6.25
N VAL A 44 -14.58 -14.92 -5.39
CA VAL A 44 -14.87 -13.57 -4.92
C VAL A 44 -13.60 -12.73 -5.04
N GLU A 45 -13.76 -11.48 -5.46
CA GLU A 45 -12.66 -10.51 -5.49
C GLU A 45 -12.73 -9.60 -4.28
N LEU A 46 -11.62 -9.51 -3.55
CA LEU A 46 -11.52 -8.77 -2.30
C LEU A 46 -10.37 -7.76 -2.37
N VAL A 47 -10.66 -6.48 -2.16
CA VAL A 47 -9.64 -5.45 -1.97
C VAL A 47 -9.11 -5.56 -0.55
N VAL A 48 -7.80 -5.59 -0.37
CA VAL A 48 -7.13 -5.61 0.93
C VAL A 48 -6.95 -4.20 1.48
N PHE A 49 -7.49 -3.94 2.67
CA PHE A 49 -7.37 -2.67 3.37
C PHE A 49 -6.41 -2.73 4.56
N ALA A 50 -6.36 -3.87 5.27
CA ALA A 50 -5.40 -4.05 6.36
C ALA A 50 -5.10 -5.52 6.62
N VAL A 51 -3.82 -5.85 6.75
CA VAL A 51 -3.34 -7.17 7.15
C VAL A 51 -3.19 -7.22 8.68
N LYS A 52 -3.95 -8.10 9.35
CA LYS A 52 -4.02 -8.19 10.82
C LYS A 52 -3.66 -9.59 11.32
N GLY A 53 -2.38 -9.92 11.28
CA GLY A 53 -1.84 -11.20 11.75
C GLY A 53 -2.38 -12.37 10.92
N GLN A 54 -3.42 -13.07 11.42
CA GLN A 54 -4.03 -14.23 10.77
C GLN A 54 -5.32 -13.91 9.99
N ALA A 55 -5.73 -12.64 9.96
CA ALA A 55 -6.91 -12.19 9.23
C ALA A 55 -6.59 -10.94 8.41
N ILE A 56 -7.39 -10.70 7.39
CA ILE A 56 -7.24 -9.58 6.47
C ILE A 56 -8.58 -8.83 6.44
N ARG A 57 -8.53 -7.51 6.65
CA ARG A 57 -9.68 -6.63 6.47
C ARG A 57 -9.79 -6.31 5.00
N CYS A 58 -10.93 -6.64 4.43
CA CYS A 58 -11.20 -6.49 3.01
C CYS A 58 -12.53 -5.78 2.77
N ARG A 59 -12.72 -5.33 1.54
CA ARG A 59 -14.04 -5.03 0.97
C ARG A 59 -14.24 -5.84 -0.30
N THR A 60 -15.48 -6.25 -0.59
CA THR A 60 -15.77 -6.86 -1.89
C THR A 60 -15.54 -5.86 -3.00
N LEU A 61 -14.99 -6.29 -4.13
CA LEU A 61 -14.66 -5.37 -5.23
C LEU A 61 -15.93 -4.79 -5.91
N ASP A 62 -17.00 -5.58 -5.96
CA ASP A 62 -18.24 -5.25 -6.67
C ASP A 62 -19.12 -4.22 -5.95
N GLN A 63 -19.25 -4.34 -4.64
CA GLN A 63 -20.18 -3.56 -3.82
C GLN A 63 -19.52 -2.84 -2.64
N GLY A 64 -18.21 -3.02 -2.45
CA GLY A 64 -17.47 -2.37 -1.36
C GLY A 64 -17.86 -2.90 0.02
N GLU A 65 -18.44 -4.09 0.11
CA GLU A 65 -18.99 -4.60 1.38
C GLU A 65 -17.87 -5.13 2.29
N PRO A 66 -17.86 -4.77 3.59
CA PRO A 66 -16.77 -5.14 4.49
C PRO A 66 -16.77 -6.64 4.82
N VAL A 67 -15.60 -7.27 4.67
CA VAL A 67 -15.37 -8.69 4.94
C VAL A 67 -14.06 -8.85 5.70
N THR A 68 -14.06 -9.63 6.78
CA THR A 68 -12.82 -10.12 7.39
C THR A 68 -12.47 -11.48 6.81
N PHE A 69 -11.47 -11.49 5.94
CA PHE A 69 -11.00 -12.71 5.29
C PHE A 69 -9.96 -13.43 6.16
N ARG A 70 -10.08 -14.76 6.24
CA ARG A 70 -9.16 -15.67 6.92
C ARG A 70 -8.64 -16.68 5.90
N PRO A 71 -7.45 -16.47 5.33
CA PRO A 71 -6.88 -17.41 4.36
C PRO A 71 -6.67 -18.78 5.00
N GLY A 72 -7.05 -19.85 4.30
CA GLY A 72 -6.95 -21.21 4.83
C GLY A 72 -5.51 -21.69 5.10
N ALA A 73 -4.53 -21.06 4.46
CA ALA A 73 -3.09 -21.33 4.64
C ALA A 73 -2.41 -20.29 5.56
N GLY A 74 -3.18 -19.44 6.24
CA GLY A 74 -2.67 -18.25 6.93
C GLY A 74 -2.31 -17.12 5.97
N VAL A 75 -2.09 -15.93 6.53
CA VAL A 75 -1.53 -14.78 5.81
C VAL A 75 -0.06 -15.07 5.56
N ARG A 76 0.38 -14.86 4.31
CA ARG A 76 1.75 -15.13 3.89
C ARG A 76 2.40 -13.88 3.33
N SER A 77 1.77 -13.28 2.34
CA SER A 77 2.39 -12.22 1.56
C SER A 77 1.38 -11.26 0.93
N GLU A 78 0.11 -11.41 1.30
CA GLU A 78 -0.96 -10.49 1.00
C GLU A 78 -0.62 -9.10 1.56
N ALA A 79 -0.93 -8.05 0.80
CA ALA A 79 -0.58 -6.67 1.11
C ALA A 79 -1.74 -5.73 0.77
N GLU A 80 -1.78 -4.57 1.40
CA GLU A 80 -2.77 -3.52 1.19
C GLU A 80 -2.83 -3.05 -0.27
N ALA A 81 -4.00 -2.51 -0.65
CA ALA A 81 -4.36 -2.09 -2.01
C ALA A 81 -4.35 -3.19 -3.08
N HIS A 82 -3.99 -4.44 -2.74
CA HIS A 82 -4.09 -5.55 -3.68
C HIS A 82 -5.50 -6.13 -3.71
N ILE A 83 -5.85 -6.71 -4.86
CA ILE A 83 -7.09 -7.44 -5.08
C ILE A 83 -6.76 -8.94 -5.00
N LEU A 84 -7.38 -9.63 -4.05
CA LEU A 84 -7.32 -11.08 -3.90
C LEU A 84 -8.47 -11.71 -4.69
N THR A 85 -8.14 -12.69 -5.54
CA THR A 85 -9.13 -13.61 -6.07
C THR A 85 -9.20 -14.81 -5.12
N VAL A 86 -10.32 -14.96 -4.42
CA VAL A 86 -10.51 -15.97 -3.37
C VAL A 86 -11.53 -17.00 -3.82
N ARG A 87 -11.24 -18.28 -3.60
CA ARG A 87 -12.24 -19.35 -3.61
C ARG A 87 -12.84 -19.50 -2.20
N PRO A 88 -14.11 -19.12 -1.99
CA PRO A 88 -14.78 -19.28 -0.70
C PRO A 88 -14.79 -20.73 -0.22
N ARG A 89 -14.66 -20.91 1.09
CA ARG A 89 -14.91 -22.18 1.79
C ARG A 89 -16.06 -22.06 2.77
N LYS A 90 -16.07 -20.98 3.56
CA LYS A 90 -17.12 -20.71 4.54
C LYS A 90 -17.28 -19.21 4.74
N ALA A 91 -18.52 -18.74 4.69
CA ALA A 91 -18.88 -17.39 5.10
C ALA A 91 -19.79 -17.47 6.35
N TRP A 92 -19.63 -16.52 7.27
CA TRP A 92 -20.48 -16.44 8.48
C TRP A 92 -20.48 -15.02 9.05
N VAL A 93 -21.47 -14.71 9.89
CA VAL A 93 -21.49 -13.48 10.70
C VAL A 93 -21.06 -13.83 12.12
N TYR A 94 -20.22 -12.98 12.72
CA TYR A 94 -19.96 -12.98 14.16
C TYR A 94 -19.97 -11.54 14.67
N GLY A 95 -20.86 -11.24 15.62
CA GLY A 95 -21.16 -9.87 16.00
C GLY A 95 -21.70 -9.08 14.81
N ARG A 96 -21.07 -7.93 14.52
CA ARG A 96 -21.37 -7.07 13.35
C ARG A 96 -20.47 -7.34 12.15
N THR A 97 -19.56 -8.31 12.23
CA THR A 97 -18.56 -8.55 11.20
C THR A 97 -18.93 -9.77 10.36
N THR A 98 -18.91 -9.60 9.04
CA THR A 98 -18.96 -10.71 8.09
C THR A 98 -17.55 -11.28 7.92
N TYR A 99 -17.43 -12.60 8.09
CA TYR A 99 -16.20 -13.33 7.91
C TYR A 99 -16.28 -14.23 6.69
N LEU A 100 -15.13 -14.39 6.04
CA LEU A 100 -14.93 -15.35 4.96
C LEU A 100 -13.67 -16.16 5.24
N SER A 101 -13.72 -17.47 5.12
CA SER A 101 -12.52 -18.31 4.96
C SER A 101 -12.51 -18.94 3.58
N GLY A 102 -11.30 -19.18 3.07
CA GLY A 102 -11.12 -19.66 1.70
C GLY A 102 -9.67 -19.74 1.28
N HIS A 103 -9.45 -20.07 0.01
CA HIS A 103 -8.11 -20.16 -0.58
C HIS A 103 -7.87 -18.97 -1.50
N VAL A 104 -6.75 -18.29 -1.35
CA VAL A 104 -6.29 -17.27 -2.31
C VAL A 104 -5.83 -18.01 -3.57
N LEU A 105 -6.48 -17.72 -4.68
CA LEU A 105 -6.15 -18.25 -6.01
C LEU A 105 -5.15 -17.35 -6.74
N GLY A 106 -5.21 -16.05 -6.47
CA GLY A 106 -4.34 -15.05 -7.08
C GLY A 106 -4.42 -13.73 -6.33
N MET A 107 -3.44 -12.88 -6.60
CA MET A 107 -3.36 -11.54 -6.07
C MET A 107 -2.79 -10.63 -7.16
N ARG A 108 -3.40 -9.46 -7.35
CA ARG A 108 -2.93 -8.45 -8.30
C ARG A 108 -3.02 -7.06 -7.69
N LEU A 109 -2.21 -6.15 -8.20
CA LEU A 109 -2.38 -4.72 -7.99
C LEU A 109 -3.10 -4.16 -9.22
N ASP A 110 -4.23 -3.49 -9.00
CA ASP A 110 -5.03 -2.86 -10.05
C ASP A 110 -5.71 -1.63 -9.47
N VAL A 111 -4.94 -0.55 -9.36
CA VAL A 111 -5.36 0.70 -8.72
C VAL A 111 -6.49 1.38 -9.50
N ALA A 112 -6.54 1.24 -10.82
CA ALA A 112 -7.62 1.79 -11.65
C ALA A 112 -8.99 1.22 -11.23
N THR A 113 -9.05 -0.08 -10.91
CA THR A 113 -10.28 -0.72 -10.45
C THR A 113 -10.66 -0.32 -9.01
N LEU A 114 -9.71 0.16 -8.20
CA LEU A 114 -10.00 0.65 -6.83
C LEU A 114 -10.78 1.97 -6.81
N ARG A 115 -10.77 2.73 -7.93
CA ARG A 115 -11.47 4.02 -8.07
C ARG A 115 -11.15 5.02 -6.95
N LEU A 116 -9.89 5.05 -6.52
CA LEU A 116 -9.40 6.03 -5.55
C LEU A 116 -9.39 7.41 -6.19
N ALA A 117 -9.74 8.45 -5.42
CA ALA A 117 -9.52 9.83 -5.84
C ALA A 117 -8.01 10.10 -5.90
N PRO A 118 -7.46 10.61 -7.02
CA PRO A 118 -6.07 11.03 -7.08
C PRO A 118 -5.71 12.04 -5.98
N LEU A 119 -4.45 12.06 -5.56
CA LEU A 119 -3.94 13.10 -4.66
C LEU A 119 -3.87 14.43 -5.42
N LYS A 120 -4.10 15.55 -4.74
CA LYS A 120 -3.89 16.85 -5.38
C LYS A 120 -2.39 17.10 -5.60
N LEU A 121 -2.08 17.88 -6.63
CA LEU A 121 -0.77 18.50 -6.81
C LEU A 121 -0.93 19.99 -6.43
N LEU A 122 -0.16 20.41 -5.43
CA LEU A 122 -0.22 21.72 -4.79
C LEU A 122 1.06 22.51 -5.05
N ASP A 123 1.04 23.79 -4.67
CA ASP A 123 2.21 24.68 -4.62
C ASP A 123 3.02 24.73 -5.92
N GLU A 124 2.31 24.85 -7.05
CA GLU A 124 2.94 24.91 -8.36
C GLU A 124 3.93 26.08 -8.48
N TRP A 125 5.18 25.76 -8.81
CA TRP A 125 6.23 26.74 -9.11
C TRP A 125 7.13 26.24 -10.24
N THR A 126 7.93 27.12 -10.82
CA THR A 126 8.88 26.72 -11.88
C THR A 126 10.20 26.30 -11.27
N TRP A 127 10.50 25.00 -11.32
CA TRP A 127 11.81 24.48 -10.98
C TRP A 127 12.82 24.79 -12.08
N GLU A 128 13.95 25.37 -11.68
CA GLU A 128 15.00 25.85 -12.56
C GLU A 128 16.29 25.04 -12.34
N PRO A 129 16.71 24.18 -13.30
CA PRO A 129 17.91 23.37 -13.11
C PRO A 129 19.16 24.21 -12.82
N ARG A 130 19.25 25.44 -13.32
CA ARG A 130 20.44 26.29 -13.14
C ARG A 130 20.64 26.80 -11.71
N GLU A 131 19.59 26.76 -10.90
CA GLU A 131 19.62 27.19 -9.50
C GLU A 131 20.07 26.06 -8.55
N GLU A 132 20.22 24.84 -9.08
CA GLU A 132 20.58 23.66 -8.31
C GLU A 132 22.10 23.44 -8.26
N GLY A 133 22.56 22.91 -7.12
CA GLY A 133 23.95 22.48 -6.93
C GLY A 133 24.19 21.12 -7.58
N TRP A 134 24.76 21.10 -8.80
CA TRP A 134 25.10 19.87 -9.50
C TRP A 134 26.52 19.42 -9.17
N GLY A 135 26.65 18.32 -8.43
CA GLY A 135 27.94 17.74 -8.05
C GLY A 135 28.42 18.15 -6.65
N GLU A 136 29.56 17.63 -6.23
CA GLU A 136 30.30 18.11 -5.05
C GLU A 136 31.29 19.17 -5.54
N ASP A 137 31.22 20.39 -4.99
CA ASP A 137 32.23 21.46 -5.13
C ASP A 137 32.95 21.52 -6.50
N ASP A 138 32.24 21.97 -7.55
CA ASP A 138 32.77 22.14 -8.93
C ASP A 138 33.15 20.83 -9.68
N GLY A 139 32.76 19.67 -9.15
CA GLY A 139 32.94 18.37 -9.82
C GLY A 139 32.07 18.17 -11.08
N PRO A 140 32.44 17.26 -11.99
CA PRO A 140 31.70 17.03 -13.22
C PRO A 140 30.30 16.44 -12.95
N VAL A 141 29.30 16.96 -13.65
CA VAL A 141 27.94 16.41 -13.68
C VAL A 141 27.95 15.00 -14.26
N MET A 142 27.37 14.03 -13.54
CA MET A 142 27.26 12.65 -14.02
C MET A 142 26.41 12.55 -15.29
N GLU A 143 26.79 11.66 -16.21
CA GLU A 143 26.16 11.51 -17.53
C GLU A 143 24.63 11.29 -17.43
N CYS A 144 24.17 10.51 -16.46
CA CYS A 144 22.75 10.24 -16.25
C CYS A 144 21.91 11.48 -15.89
N LEU A 145 22.53 12.54 -15.36
CA LEU A 145 21.84 13.80 -15.01
C LEU A 145 21.83 14.81 -16.15
N LYS A 146 22.71 14.68 -17.16
CA LYS A 146 22.78 15.63 -18.28
C LYS A 146 21.45 15.78 -19.04
N PRO A 147 20.70 14.70 -19.36
CA PRO A 147 19.39 14.83 -20.00
C PRO A 147 18.37 15.57 -19.13
N VAL A 148 18.41 15.34 -17.81
CA VAL A 148 17.51 15.96 -16.84
C VAL A 148 17.76 17.47 -16.76
N ILE A 149 19.02 17.89 -16.78
CA ILE A 149 19.42 19.31 -16.80
C ILE A 149 19.08 19.96 -18.14
N ALA A 150 19.39 19.27 -19.25
CA ALA A 150 19.13 19.76 -20.60
C ALA A 150 17.64 19.98 -20.90
N ALA A 151 16.75 19.28 -20.19
CA ALA A 151 15.30 19.49 -20.29
C ALA A 151 14.85 20.90 -19.83
N GLY A 152 15.69 21.61 -19.06
CA GLY A 152 15.43 22.99 -18.68
C GLY A 152 14.34 23.16 -17.61
N PRO A 153 13.77 24.37 -17.50
CA PRO A 153 12.77 24.71 -16.50
C PRO A 153 11.52 23.84 -16.61
N ARG A 154 10.99 23.37 -15.48
CA ARG A 154 9.82 22.47 -15.43
C ARG A 154 8.89 22.84 -14.27
N PRO A 155 7.57 22.61 -14.39
CA PRO A 155 6.68 22.84 -13.26
C PRO A 155 7.01 21.87 -12.12
N SER A 156 6.97 22.37 -10.91
CA SER A 156 7.24 21.63 -9.68
C SER A 156 6.02 21.66 -8.78
N PHE A 157 5.76 20.53 -8.15
CA PHE A 157 4.58 20.34 -7.32
C PHE A 157 4.94 19.72 -5.98
N GLU A 158 4.05 19.92 -5.01
CA GLU A 158 3.98 19.16 -3.77
C GLU A 158 2.72 18.29 -3.79
N MET A 159 2.86 16.98 -3.55
CA MET A 159 1.70 16.08 -3.49
C MET A 159 0.90 16.33 -2.20
N GLU A 160 -0.42 16.20 -2.26
CA GLU A 160 -1.28 16.23 -1.08
C GLU A 160 -0.89 15.12 -0.09
N GLN A 161 -0.68 15.50 1.17
CA GLN A 161 -0.52 14.56 2.26
C GLN A 161 -1.88 14.04 2.76
N ILE A 162 -2.02 12.73 2.88
CA ILE A 162 -3.17 12.08 3.50
C ILE A 162 -2.71 11.46 4.82
N LEU A 163 -3.26 11.94 5.93
CA LEU A 163 -2.87 11.54 7.28
C LEU A 163 -4.09 11.36 8.21
N PRO A 164 -4.83 10.24 8.08
CA PRO A 164 -6.01 9.98 8.90
C PRO A 164 -5.64 9.90 10.37
N GLY A 165 -6.33 10.68 11.21
CA GLY A 165 -6.13 10.65 12.66
C GLY A 165 -5.19 11.74 13.20
N LEU A 166 -4.54 12.53 12.34
CA LEU A 166 -3.84 13.75 12.76
C LEU A 166 -4.85 14.74 13.35
N ASP A 167 -4.58 15.18 14.57
CA ASP A 167 -5.19 16.34 15.20
C ASP A 167 -4.37 17.58 14.82
N PRO A 168 -4.95 18.56 14.10
CA PRO A 168 -4.24 19.79 13.74
C PRO A 168 -3.73 20.61 14.93
N ASP A 169 -4.34 20.44 16.11
CA ASP A 169 -3.96 21.16 17.34
C ASP A 169 -2.92 20.40 18.19
N ASP A 170 -2.60 19.15 17.83
CA ASP A 170 -1.61 18.31 18.50
C ASP A 170 -0.64 17.66 17.49
N PRO A 171 0.53 18.27 17.23
CA PRO A 171 1.51 17.72 16.31
C PRO A 171 2.03 16.32 16.68
N ASP A 172 1.94 15.92 17.95
CA ASP A 172 2.37 14.59 18.41
C ASP A 172 1.33 13.49 18.09
N SER A 173 0.16 13.88 17.58
CA SER A 173 -0.89 12.95 17.14
C SER A 173 -0.62 12.31 15.77
N ASP A 174 0.48 12.69 15.08
CA ASP A 174 0.86 12.12 13.79
C ASP A 174 1.02 10.58 13.91
N PRO A 175 0.13 9.80 13.26
CA PRO A 175 0.20 8.35 13.33
C PRO A 175 1.43 7.77 12.61
N ILE A 176 1.97 8.45 11.60
CA ILE A 176 3.19 8.01 10.92
C ILE A 176 4.41 8.25 11.81
N GLY A 177 4.54 9.45 12.38
CA GLY A 177 5.55 9.75 13.40
C GLY A 177 5.49 8.76 14.57
N GLN A 178 4.30 8.45 15.07
CA GLN A 178 4.08 7.43 16.10
C GLN A 178 4.58 6.05 15.65
N ALA A 179 4.22 5.61 14.43
CA ALA A 179 4.65 4.32 13.91
C ALA A 179 6.18 4.23 13.76
N VAL A 180 6.84 5.31 13.34
CA VAL A 180 8.30 5.39 13.26
C VAL A 180 8.91 5.30 14.66
N GLY A 181 8.45 6.10 15.62
CA GLY A 181 8.95 6.07 16.99
C GLY A 181 8.80 4.70 17.66
N LEU A 182 7.67 4.02 17.44
CA LEU A 182 7.46 2.64 17.90
C LEU A 182 8.46 1.66 17.27
N TYR A 183 8.76 1.82 15.98
CA TYR A 183 9.73 0.94 15.31
C TYR A 183 11.14 1.16 15.86
N GLU A 184 11.55 2.42 16.04
CA GLU A 184 12.86 2.79 16.58
C GLU A 184 13.04 2.33 18.03
N ALA A 185 11.97 2.32 18.83
CA ALA A 185 11.95 1.78 20.18
C ALA A 185 11.98 0.22 20.22
N GLY A 186 11.87 -0.45 19.07
CA GLY A 186 11.85 -1.91 18.97
C GLY A 186 10.44 -2.53 19.08
N ASP A 187 9.39 -1.73 19.24
CA ASP A 187 7.99 -2.14 19.29
C ASP A 187 7.41 -2.37 17.87
N VAL A 188 8.12 -3.16 17.08
CA VAL A 188 7.83 -3.41 15.66
C VAL A 188 6.37 -3.83 15.43
N SER A 189 5.83 -4.72 16.26
CA SER A 189 4.44 -5.17 16.10
C SER A 189 3.41 -4.05 16.30
N GLN A 190 3.67 -3.08 17.17
CA GLN A 190 2.76 -1.94 17.35
C GLN A 190 2.93 -0.94 16.22
N SER A 191 4.17 -0.71 15.77
CA SER A 191 4.45 0.10 14.57
C SER A 191 3.61 -0.39 13.39
N PHE A 192 3.78 -1.66 12.97
CA PHE A 192 3.00 -2.28 11.88
C PHE A 192 1.49 -2.08 12.06
N LYS A 193 0.98 -2.26 13.28
CA LYS A 193 -0.44 -2.11 13.59
C LYS A 193 -0.95 -0.70 13.27
N VAL A 194 -0.20 0.35 13.63
CA VAL A 194 -0.59 1.74 13.37
C VAL A 194 -0.72 2.00 11.86
N LEU A 195 0.17 1.47 11.03
CA LEU A 195 0.13 1.74 9.58
C LEU A 195 -0.95 0.95 8.87
N HIS A 196 -1.15 -0.30 9.29
CA HIS A 196 -2.30 -1.08 8.83
C HIS A 196 -3.62 -0.39 9.21
N GLN A 197 -3.67 0.32 10.34
CA GLN A 197 -4.84 1.15 10.69
C GLN A 197 -4.96 2.38 9.78
N CYS A 198 -3.87 3.09 9.49
CA CYS A 198 -3.88 4.20 8.54
C CYS A 198 -4.43 3.77 7.16
N LEU A 199 -3.97 2.64 6.65
CA LEU A 199 -4.41 2.09 5.36
C LEU A 199 -5.83 1.50 5.39
N GLU A 200 -6.31 1.08 6.57
CA GLU A 200 -7.71 0.67 6.74
C GLU A 200 -8.67 1.86 6.55
N GLU A 201 -8.25 3.04 6.99
CA GLU A 201 -9.00 4.29 6.84
C GLU A 201 -8.86 4.87 5.43
N ASP A 202 -7.64 5.00 4.90
CA ASP A 202 -7.40 5.47 3.54
C ASP A 202 -6.16 4.80 2.90
N LEU A 203 -6.36 4.10 1.78
CA LEU A 203 -5.27 3.46 1.04
C LEU A 203 -4.29 4.48 0.43
N ARG A 204 -4.66 5.76 0.36
CA ARG A 204 -3.84 6.86 -0.20
C ARG A 204 -2.77 7.38 0.76
N VAL A 205 -2.67 6.85 1.98
CA VAL A 205 -1.57 7.15 2.91
C VAL A 205 -0.27 6.54 2.37
N LEU A 206 0.39 7.26 1.46
CA LEU A 206 1.60 6.77 0.79
C LEU A 206 2.73 6.46 1.77
N ASP A 207 2.82 7.20 2.88
CA ASP A 207 3.92 6.99 3.83
C ASP A 207 3.79 5.66 4.58
N ALA A 208 2.55 5.21 4.81
CA ALA A 208 2.31 3.88 5.36
C ALA A 208 2.79 2.78 4.41
N HIS A 209 2.56 2.91 3.10
CA HIS A 209 3.10 1.97 2.10
C HIS A 209 4.63 2.00 2.05
N ALA A 210 5.21 3.21 2.04
CA ALA A 210 6.66 3.39 2.03
C ALA A 210 7.30 2.70 3.24
N HIS A 211 6.79 2.98 4.44
CA HIS A 211 7.39 2.42 5.63
C HIS A 211 7.11 0.91 5.79
N LEU A 212 5.92 0.39 5.46
CA LEU A 212 5.66 -1.06 5.42
C LEU A 212 6.65 -1.78 4.51
N GLY A 213 6.96 -1.20 3.34
CA GLY A 213 8.03 -1.69 2.49
C GLY A 213 9.39 -1.66 3.19
N ASN A 214 9.77 -0.53 3.80
CA ASN A 214 11.07 -0.35 4.45
C ASN A 214 11.28 -1.36 5.59
N TRP A 215 10.30 -1.53 6.46
CA TRP A 215 10.38 -2.44 7.60
C TRP A 215 10.48 -3.90 7.20
N VAL A 216 9.86 -4.29 6.08
CA VAL A 216 9.92 -5.66 5.57
C VAL A 216 11.23 -5.94 4.84
N PHE A 217 11.70 -4.99 4.02
CA PHE A 217 12.81 -5.17 3.09
C PHE A 217 14.05 -5.71 3.81
N GLY A 218 14.54 -4.98 4.82
CA GLY A 218 15.82 -5.28 5.47
C GLY A 218 17.02 -5.11 4.53
N ASP A 219 18.24 -5.09 5.06
CA ASP A 219 19.45 -4.90 4.25
C ASP A 219 20.56 -5.89 4.65
N PRO A 220 20.94 -6.88 3.79
CA PRO A 220 20.30 -7.24 2.53
C PRO A 220 19.01 -8.08 2.73
N PRO A 221 18.02 -7.96 1.83
CA PRO A 221 16.78 -8.73 1.92
C PRO A 221 16.97 -10.21 1.55
N ARG A 222 16.16 -11.09 2.16
CA ARG A 222 15.83 -12.41 1.60
C ARG A 222 14.81 -12.26 0.47
N ASP A 223 14.73 -13.24 -0.42
CA ASP A 223 13.85 -13.19 -1.60
C ASP A 223 12.37 -12.92 -1.26
N TRP A 224 11.87 -13.49 -0.17
CA TRP A 224 10.48 -13.26 0.27
C TRP A 224 10.28 -11.86 0.84
N GLN A 225 11.30 -11.28 1.49
CA GLN A 225 11.27 -9.92 2.01
C GLN A 225 11.27 -8.91 0.86
N ALA A 226 12.15 -9.10 -0.13
CA ALA A 226 12.18 -8.27 -1.33
C ALA A 226 10.82 -8.29 -2.05
N LYS A 227 10.21 -9.48 -2.21
CA LYS A 227 8.89 -9.61 -2.84
C LYS A 227 7.75 -8.98 -2.06
N LEU A 228 7.76 -9.09 -0.72
CA LEU A 228 6.72 -8.49 0.11
C LEU A 228 6.88 -6.96 0.18
N ALA A 229 8.09 -6.46 0.36
CA ALA A 229 8.39 -5.04 0.31
C ALA A 229 8.01 -4.43 -1.05
N GLN A 230 8.35 -5.10 -2.15
CA GLN A 230 7.95 -4.71 -3.51
C GLN A 230 6.45 -4.47 -3.62
N ARG A 231 5.60 -5.27 -2.95
CA ARG A 231 4.14 -5.11 -2.99
C ARG A 231 3.70 -3.83 -2.30
N HIS A 232 4.23 -3.53 -1.13
CA HIS A 232 3.92 -2.28 -0.43
C HIS A 232 4.38 -1.08 -1.25
N TYR A 233 5.62 -1.10 -1.75
CA TYR A 233 6.12 -0.01 -2.59
C TYR A 233 5.32 0.15 -3.89
N ALA A 234 5.03 -0.95 -4.59
CA ALA A 234 4.27 -0.91 -5.83
C ALA A 234 2.86 -0.34 -5.62
N ALA A 235 2.20 -0.67 -4.50
CA ALA A 235 0.92 -0.09 -4.13
C ALA A 235 1.03 1.44 -3.96
N GLY A 236 2.00 1.91 -3.17
CA GLY A 236 2.23 3.35 -2.98
C GLY A 236 2.57 4.09 -4.28
N VAL A 237 3.44 3.52 -5.13
CA VAL A 237 3.76 4.08 -6.45
C VAL A 237 2.51 4.16 -7.33
N ALA A 238 1.79 3.06 -7.49
CA ALA A 238 0.63 3.02 -8.39
C ALA A 238 -0.50 3.96 -7.93
N ILE A 239 -0.67 4.17 -6.62
CA ILE A 239 -1.63 5.14 -6.08
C ILE A 239 -1.15 6.56 -6.31
N GLY A 240 0.13 6.87 -6.04
CA GLY A 240 0.69 8.20 -6.30
C GLY A 240 0.62 8.59 -7.78
N GLU A 241 0.89 7.65 -8.68
CA GLU A 241 0.86 7.85 -10.14
C GLU A 241 -0.51 8.22 -10.71
N LEU A 242 -1.61 7.91 -9.99
CA LEU A 242 -2.95 8.40 -10.36
C LEU A 242 -2.99 9.93 -10.48
N SER A 243 -2.13 10.62 -9.73
CA SER A 243 -2.09 12.09 -9.61
C SER A 243 -1.23 12.73 -10.69
N LEU A 244 -0.25 12.00 -11.24
CA LEU A 244 0.71 12.53 -12.21
C LEU A 244 0.19 12.39 -13.65
N GLY A 245 -0.48 11.27 -13.95
CA GLY A 245 -0.88 10.94 -15.32
C GLY A 245 0.29 10.47 -16.20
N CYS A 246 -0.01 9.97 -17.41
CA CYS A 246 0.99 9.37 -18.31
C CYS A 246 1.98 10.39 -18.91
N ASP A 247 1.58 11.65 -19.02
CA ASP A 247 2.36 12.71 -19.68
C ASP A 247 2.98 13.70 -18.69
N PHE A 248 3.10 13.34 -17.41
CA PHE A 248 3.70 14.22 -16.40
C PHE A 248 5.14 14.60 -16.79
N LYS A 249 5.38 15.91 -16.95
CA LYS A 249 6.71 16.49 -17.24
C LYS A 249 7.23 17.38 -16.11
N GLY A 250 6.54 17.40 -14.98
CA GLY A 250 6.95 18.16 -13.80
C GLY A 250 8.00 17.45 -12.95
N VAL A 251 8.36 18.09 -11.85
CA VAL A 251 9.24 17.55 -10.81
C VAL A 251 8.52 17.53 -9.45
N LEU A 252 8.94 16.62 -8.60
CA LEU A 252 8.56 16.44 -7.21
C LEU A 252 9.84 16.55 -6.35
N PRO A 253 10.29 17.77 -6.01
CA PRO A 253 11.50 17.97 -5.25
C PRO A 253 11.40 17.39 -3.83
N TRP A 254 12.51 16.87 -3.30
CA TRP A 254 12.58 16.30 -1.94
C TRP A 254 12.36 17.29 -0.79
N ASN A 255 12.67 18.57 -1.02
CA ASN A 255 12.50 19.64 -0.02
C ASN A 255 11.03 19.98 0.24
N ARG A 256 10.14 19.64 -0.69
CA ARG A 256 8.69 19.56 -0.50
C ARG A 256 8.38 18.27 0.26
N ILE A 257 8.09 18.40 1.56
CA ILE A 257 8.10 17.27 2.51
C ILE A 257 7.06 16.22 2.10
N ASP A 258 5.93 16.64 1.54
CA ASP A 258 4.84 15.74 1.21
C ASP A 258 5.07 14.93 -0.08
N ASN A 259 6.14 15.24 -0.82
CA ASN A 259 6.61 14.38 -1.92
C ASN A 259 7.37 13.15 -1.41
N ARG A 260 7.96 13.22 -0.22
CA ARG A 260 8.88 12.18 0.29
C ARG A 260 8.24 10.80 0.38
N PRO A 261 6.99 10.63 0.82
CA PRO A 261 6.33 9.32 0.82
C PRO A 261 6.33 8.64 -0.55
N PHE A 262 5.92 9.35 -1.61
CA PHE A 262 5.90 8.82 -2.97
C PHE A 262 7.30 8.49 -3.48
N LEU A 263 8.26 9.39 -3.26
CA LEU A 263 9.65 9.21 -3.66
C LEU A 263 10.32 8.03 -2.91
N ARG A 264 9.98 7.79 -1.65
CA ARG A 264 10.41 6.62 -0.89
C ARG A 264 9.80 5.33 -1.46
N CYS A 265 8.53 5.33 -1.84
CA CYS A 265 7.92 4.20 -2.53
C CYS A 265 8.64 3.88 -3.85
N LEU A 266 8.92 4.89 -4.68
CA LEU A 266 9.67 4.69 -5.94
C LEU A 266 11.06 4.10 -5.67
N HIS A 267 11.80 4.67 -4.74
CA HIS A 267 13.15 4.19 -4.41
C HIS A 267 13.12 2.75 -3.92
N GLY A 268 12.25 2.45 -2.95
CA GLY A 268 12.08 1.10 -2.41
C GLY A 268 11.67 0.09 -3.48
N LEU A 269 10.81 0.50 -4.43
CA LEU A 269 10.44 -0.35 -5.57
C LEU A 269 11.66 -0.66 -6.45
N GLY A 270 12.47 0.34 -6.78
CA GLY A 270 13.71 0.18 -7.55
C GLY A 270 14.69 -0.77 -6.85
N LEU A 271 14.94 -0.57 -5.56
CA LEU A 271 15.77 -1.45 -4.74
C LEU A 271 15.22 -2.88 -4.69
N SER A 272 13.89 -3.04 -4.65
CA SER A 272 13.25 -4.36 -4.61
C SER A 272 13.35 -5.11 -5.93
N HIS A 273 13.27 -4.44 -7.07
CA HIS A 273 13.57 -5.05 -8.37
C HIS A 273 15.05 -5.41 -8.47
N TRP A 274 15.95 -4.51 -8.06
CA TRP A 274 17.39 -4.75 -8.10
C TRP A 274 17.81 -5.93 -7.21
N ALA A 275 17.28 -6.03 -5.99
CA ALA A 275 17.52 -7.15 -5.09
C ALA A 275 17.04 -8.50 -5.64
N GLN A 276 16.05 -8.49 -6.54
CA GLN A 276 15.54 -9.68 -7.23
C GLN A 276 16.28 -9.97 -8.55
N GLY A 277 17.27 -9.15 -8.93
CA GLY A 277 18.03 -9.29 -10.18
C GLY A 277 17.28 -8.77 -11.42
N ASP A 278 16.19 -8.04 -11.24
CA ASP A 278 15.45 -7.38 -12.31
C ASP A 278 16.06 -6.00 -12.60
N PHE A 279 17.24 -6.03 -13.24
CA PHE A 279 18.02 -4.84 -13.57
C PHE A 279 17.27 -3.88 -14.48
N GLU A 280 16.46 -4.39 -15.42
CA GLU A 280 15.76 -3.54 -16.37
C GLU A 280 14.67 -2.71 -15.69
N ALA A 281 13.84 -3.35 -14.85
CA ALA A 281 12.81 -2.62 -14.11
C ALA A 281 13.43 -1.65 -13.09
N ALA A 282 14.47 -2.08 -12.37
CA ALA A 282 15.18 -1.22 -11.43
C ALA A 282 15.76 0.03 -12.11
N GLY A 283 16.42 -0.13 -13.26
CA GLY A 283 17.01 0.98 -14.01
C GLY A 283 15.97 2.00 -14.44
N LYS A 284 14.84 1.55 -15.00
CA LYS A 284 13.73 2.44 -15.39
C LYS A 284 13.16 3.22 -14.20
N ILE A 285 13.08 2.60 -13.03
CA ILE A 285 12.60 3.27 -11.81
C ILE A 285 13.61 4.32 -11.33
N PHE A 286 14.89 3.99 -11.26
CA PHE A 286 15.91 4.95 -10.83
C PHE A 286 16.06 6.11 -11.82
N GLU A 287 15.99 5.85 -13.13
CA GLU A 287 15.94 6.90 -14.14
C GLU A 287 14.72 7.82 -13.92
N ARG A 288 13.52 7.24 -13.74
CA ARG A 288 12.29 8.00 -13.43
C ARG A 288 12.44 8.85 -12.17
N MET A 289 13.13 8.35 -11.14
CA MET A 289 13.42 9.13 -9.94
C MET A 289 14.29 10.35 -10.23
N LEU A 290 15.31 10.24 -11.09
CA LEU A 290 16.13 11.40 -11.48
C LEU A 290 15.31 12.45 -12.25
N TRP A 291 14.34 12.02 -13.05
CA TRP A 291 13.43 12.94 -13.75
C TRP A 291 12.47 13.66 -12.80
N LEU A 292 11.98 12.97 -11.76
CA LEU A 292 11.03 13.50 -10.78
C LEU A 292 11.71 14.29 -9.67
N ASN A 293 12.82 13.82 -9.12
CA ASN A 293 13.58 14.48 -8.06
C ASN A 293 15.04 14.69 -8.51
N PRO A 294 15.32 15.71 -9.32
CA PRO A 294 16.62 15.87 -9.99
C PRO A 294 17.81 16.07 -9.06
N ASN A 295 17.60 16.64 -7.87
CA ASN A 295 18.63 16.78 -6.83
C ASN A 295 19.05 15.44 -6.22
N ASP A 296 18.32 14.37 -6.54
CA ASP A 296 18.64 12.99 -6.21
C ASP A 296 19.05 12.80 -4.74
N ASN A 297 18.26 13.35 -3.84
CA ASN A 297 18.50 13.30 -2.39
C ASN A 297 18.55 11.87 -1.84
N GLN A 298 18.01 10.89 -2.58
CA GLN A 298 17.99 9.48 -2.19
C GLN A 298 19.15 8.68 -2.78
N GLY A 299 19.95 9.27 -3.68
CA GLY A 299 21.09 8.58 -4.29
C GLY A 299 20.70 7.55 -5.35
N ALA A 300 19.56 7.72 -6.03
CA ALA A 300 19.11 6.88 -7.14
C ALA A 300 20.13 6.84 -8.28
N ARG A 301 20.93 7.90 -8.49
CA ARG A 301 21.97 7.93 -9.53
C ARG A 301 23.05 6.87 -9.29
N PHE A 302 23.42 6.62 -8.04
CA PHE A 302 24.40 5.58 -7.70
C PHE A 302 23.81 4.19 -7.88
N CYS A 303 22.53 4.01 -7.52
CA CYS A 303 21.82 2.76 -7.75
C CYS A 303 21.69 2.46 -9.25
N LEU A 304 21.41 3.48 -10.07
CA LEU A 304 21.33 3.35 -11.53
C LEU A 304 22.66 2.87 -12.13
N LEU A 305 23.79 3.45 -11.74
CA LEU A 305 25.12 3.04 -12.22
C LEU A 305 25.42 1.57 -11.89
N GLU A 306 25.13 1.13 -10.66
CA GLU A 306 25.34 -0.27 -10.26
C GLU A 306 24.42 -1.23 -11.03
N VAL A 307 23.17 -0.81 -11.29
CA VAL A 307 22.20 -1.59 -12.07
C VAL A 307 22.64 -1.71 -13.54
N GLU A 308 23.14 -0.63 -14.14
CA GLU A 308 23.66 -0.61 -15.52
C GLU A 308 24.92 -1.49 -15.64
N ALA A 309 25.80 -1.46 -14.64
CA ALA A 309 26.95 -2.34 -14.52
C ALA A 309 26.57 -3.81 -14.23
N ARG A 310 25.28 -4.07 -13.95
CA ARG A 310 24.73 -5.38 -13.54
C ARG A 310 25.38 -5.94 -12.28
N THR A 311 25.84 -5.07 -11.38
CA THR A 311 26.29 -5.46 -10.04
C THR A 311 25.09 -5.94 -9.24
N SER A 312 25.16 -7.14 -8.65
CA SER A 312 24.05 -7.60 -7.81
C SER A 312 23.93 -6.75 -6.53
N TYR A 313 22.70 -6.50 -6.08
CA TYR A 313 22.43 -5.70 -4.87
C TYR A 313 23.25 -6.13 -3.64
N ARG A 314 23.44 -7.45 -3.45
CA ARG A 314 24.25 -7.92 -2.30
C ARG A 314 25.73 -7.58 -2.42
N LYS A 315 26.29 -7.51 -3.63
CA LYS A 315 27.69 -7.16 -3.87
C LYS A 315 27.93 -5.66 -3.76
N SER A 316 26.96 -4.83 -4.12
CA SER A 316 27.07 -3.37 -3.95
C SER A 316 26.96 -2.92 -2.49
N LYS A 317 26.61 -3.83 -1.57
CA LYS A 317 26.50 -3.58 -0.12
C LYS A 317 27.65 -4.18 0.69
N SER A 318 28.56 -4.91 0.04
CA SER A 318 29.75 -5.53 0.65
C SER A 318 30.99 -4.70 0.41
#